data_AF-A0A838JPU8-F1
#
_entry.id   AF-A0A838JPU8-F1
#
_cell.length_a   1.000
_cell.length_b   1.000
_cell.length_c   1.000
_cell.angle_alpha   90.00
_cell.angle_beta   90.00
_cell.angle_gamma   90.00
#
_symmetry.space_group_name_H-M   'P 1'
#
loop_
_entity.id
_entity.type
_entity.pdbx_description
1 polymer ?
#
loop_
_entity_poly.entity_id
_entity_poly.type
_entity_poly.pdbx_seq_one_letter_code
_entity_poly.pdbx_strand_id
1 'polypeptide(L)' 'MSRIVSIHSFRGGTGKSNTTANVAVLLAAEGRRIGVVDTDIQS' A
#
# COMPACT_ATOMS: atom_id res chain seq x y z
N MET A 1 -17.36 -4.65 -6.15
CA MET A 1 -16.01 -5.05 -6.58
C MET A 1 -14.95 -4.26 -5.83
N SER A 2 -13.90 -4.92 -5.34
CA SER A 2 -12.70 -4.25 -4.83
C SER A 2 -11.85 -3.72 -5.99
N ARG A 3 -11.15 -2.61 -5.77
CA ARG A 3 -10.09 -2.13 -6.66
C ARG A 3 -8.75 -2.65 -6.13
N ILE A 4 -7.91 -3.18 -7.01
CA ILE A 4 -6.57 -3.65 -6.66
C ILE A 4 -5.56 -2.64 -7.19
N VAL A 5 -4.65 -2.19 -6.32
CA VAL A 5 -3.59 -1.23 -6.64
C VAL A 5 -2.26 -1.85 -6.24
N SER A 6 -1.31 -1.94 -7.18
CA SER A 6 0.05 -2.39 -6.92
C SER A 6 0.98 -1.18 -6.83
N ILE A 7 1.79 -1.13 -5.78
CA ILE A 7 2.80 -0.09 -5.56
C ILE A 7 4.17 -0.75 -5.75
N HIS A 8 4.89 -0.33 -6.80
CA HIS A 8 6.13 -0.98 -7.23
C HIS A 8 7.21 0.04 -7.62
N SER A 9 8.47 -0.37 -7.48
CA SER A 9 9.67 0.34 -7.94
C SER A 9 10.81 -0.65 -8.02
N PHE A 10 11.60 -0.60 -9.10
CA PHE A 10 12.80 -1.43 -9.29
C PHE A 10 13.98 -1.03 -8.37
N ARG A 11 13.78 -0.08 -7.45
CA ARG A 11 14.80 0.38 -6.51
C ARG A 11 14.30 0.29 -5.07
N GLY A 12 15.20 -0.12 -4.17
CA GLY A 12 15.01 -0.01 -2.71
C GLY A 12 15.02 1.45 -2.23
N GLY A 13 14.42 1.72 -1.07
CA GLY A 13 14.45 3.06 -0.46
C GLY A 13 13.62 4.13 -1.17
N THR A 14 12.70 3.76 -2.06
CA THR A 14 11.82 4.69 -2.80
C THR A 14 10.51 5.02 -2.09
N GLY A 15 10.34 4.56 -0.85
CA GLY A 15 9.17 4.87 -0.02
C GLY A 15 7.92 4.05 -0.33
N LYS A 16 8.00 2.96 -1.11
CA LYS A 16 6.85 2.08 -1.44
C LYS A 16 5.98 1.74 -0.23
N SER A 17 6.57 1.15 0.81
CA SER A 17 5.84 0.71 2.01
C SER A 17 5.22 1.87 2.77
N ASN A 18 5.93 3.00 2.90
CA ASN A 18 5.41 4.22 3.52
C ASN A 18 4.22 4.79 2.74
N THR A 19 4.33 4.85 1.42
CA THR A 19 3.24 5.30 0.55
C THR A 19 2.03 4.37 0.67
N THR A 20 2.24 3.04 0.66
CA THR A 20 1.17 2.05 0.87
C THR A 20 0.44 2.28 2.20
N ALA A 21 1.19 2.41 3.30
CA ALA A 21 0.63 2.60 4.63
C ALA A 21 -0.16 3.92 4.74
N ASN A 22 0.41 5.03 4.28
CA ASN A 22 -0.23 6.35 4.35
C ASN A 22 -1.52 6.40 3.52
N VAL A 23 -1.49 5.89 2.28
CA VAL A 23 -2.68 5.86 1.42
C VAL A 23 -3.75 4.94 2.03
N ALA A 24 -3.37 3.79 2.58
CA ALA A 24 -4.32 2.90 3.24
C ALA A 24 -5.02 3.57 4.44
N VAL A 25 -4.27 4.27 5.28
CA VAL A 25 -4.80 5.02 6.44
C VAL A 25 -5.75 6.13 5.99
N LEU A 26 -5.37 6.92 4.98
CA LEU A 26 -6.21 8.02 4.47
C LEU A 26 -7.53 7.48 3.89
N LEU A 27 -7.48 6.42 3.08
CA LEU A 27 -8.68 5.81 2.51
C LEU A 27 -9.56 5.17 3.59
N ALA A 28 -8.95 4.56 4.61
CA ALA A 28 -9.69 4.03 5.75
C ALA A 28 -10.38 5.16 6.55
N ALA A 29 -9.71 6.30 6.73
CA ALA A 29 -10.27 7.49 7.38
C ALA A 29 -11.46 8.09 6.58
N GLU A 30 -11.48 7.93 5.26
CA GLU A 30 -12.63 8.25 4.39
C GLU A 30 -13.77 7.19 4.46
N GLY A 31 -13.66 6.19 5.33
CA GLY A 31 -14.67 5.14 5.51
C GLY A 31 -14.61 4.01 4.48
N ARG A 32 -13.53 3.91 3.69
CA ARG A 32 -13.34 2.78 2.76
C ARG A 32 -12.88 1.54 3.52
N ARG A 33 -13.36 0.37 3.10
CA ARG A 33 -12.80 -0.92 3.51
C ARG A 33 -11.53 -1.19 2.71
N ILE A 34 -10.39 -1.19 3.39
CA ILE A 34 -9.06 -1.34 2.80
C ILE A 34 -8.38 -2.58 3.37
N GLY A 35 -7.67 -3.31 2.50
CA GLY A 35 -6.74 -4.36 2.89
C GLY A 35 -5.38 -4.06 2.28
N VAL A 36 -4.32 -4.24 3.06
CA VAL A 36 -2.93 -4.15 2.61
C VAL A 36 -2.36 -5.55 2.52
N VAL A 37 -1.71 -5.87 1.41
CA VAL A 37 -0.97 -7.12 1.23
C VAL A 37 0.49 -6.75 1.02
N ASP A 38 1.34 -7.18 1.94
CA ASP A 38 2.78 -7.08 1.78
C ASP A 38 3.29 -8.34 1.08
N THR A 39 3.95 -8.16 -0.05
CA THR A 39 4.52 -9.25 -0.84
C THR A 39 6.05 -9.19 -0.87
N ASP A 40 6.66 -8.32 -0.06
CA ASP A 40 8.12 -8.26 0.06
C ASP A 40 8.60 -9.46 0.88
N ILE A 41 9.41 -10.34 0.26
CA ILE A 41 9.96 -11.54 0.89
C ILE A 41 11.06 -11.18 1.91
N GLN A 42 11.66 -9.98 1.80
CA GLN A 42 12.82 -9.58 2.60
C GLN A 42 12.54 -8.41 3.56
N SER A 43 11.32 -8.27 4.09
CA SER A 43 10.94 -7.13 4.94
C SER A 43 11.92 -6.81 6.07
#